data_AF-A0A973JAE1-F1
#
_entry.id   AF-A0A973JAE1-F1
#
_cell.length_a   1.000
_cell.length_b   1.000
_cell.length_c   1.000
_cell.angle_alpha   90.00
_cell.angle_beta   90.00
_cell.angle_gamma   90.00
#
_symmetry.space_group_name_H-M   'P 1'
#
loop_
_entity.id
_entity.type
_entity.pdbx_description
1 polymer ?
#
loop_
_entity_poly.entity_id
_entity_poly.type
_entity_poly.pdbx_seq_one_letter_code
_entity_poly.pdbx_strand_id
1 'polypeptide(L)'
;MNEKILKEKGLVVRHGALELMEHWFIALSGLVLLLTGMFQMPMAGRYYITSVPGLTWSGDYIVSLYVHYAASVIFIAAFFFHLFFHGLQNEKALIPQRGDIKASVIVVKSFFGIGEEPPFHKYLPEQRLAYTGMALVIALLIISGLIKVYKNVYAPDMNYTVVLWATWVHNIGFILFILAFLGHMGAILLKPNRPMIRGIFTGRVRLDYAIHRHPLWIEDMEKMQKKETPELSEKTEQPVSVDAPLEKAVDENGAAVCGVSEAAESKVESEAAPVVEEPDTPVSDDNAENK
;
A
#
# COMPACT_ATOMS: atom_id res chain seq x y z
N MET A 1 10.16 0.77 9.72
CA MET A 1 9.10 -0.22 10.05
C MET A 1 8.29 0.19 11.29
N ASN A 2 6.95 0.22 11.19
CA ASN A 2 6.01 0.51 12.28
C ASN A 2 5.27 -0.76 12.75
N GLU A 3 5.98 -1.88 12.85
CA GLU A 3 5.39 -3.17 13.20
C GLU A 3 5.13 -3.26 14.70
N LYS A 4 3.93 -3.70 15.10
CA LYS A 4 3.53 -3.79 16.51
C LYS A 4 2.53 -4.91 16.75
N ILE A 5 2.79 -5.73 17.76
CA ILE A 5 1.83 -6.73 18.25
C ILE A 5 0.80 -6.03 19.15
N LEU A 6 -0.48 -6.13 18.81
CA LEU A 6 -1.59 -5.57 19.57
C LEU A 6 -2.33 -6.71 20.28
N LYS A 7 -1.69 -7.29 21.32
CA LYS A 7 -2.15 -8.50 22.03
C LYS A 7 -3.62 -8.37 22.49
N GLU A 8 -3.99 -7.24 23.11
CA GLU A 8 -5.37 -6.91 23.55
C GLU A 8 -6.43 -6.99 22.44
N LYS A 9 -6.05 -6.70 21.19
CA LYS A 9 -6.99 -6.64 20.05
C LYS A 9 -6.93 -7.90 19.19
N GLY A 10 -6.06 -8.87 19.52
CA GLY A 10 -5.82 -10.05 18.68
C GLY A 10 -5.29 -9.71 17.29
N LEU A 11 -4.55 -8.61 17.14
CA LEU A 11 -4.05 -8.11 15.85
C LEU A 11 -2.53 -7.88 15.87
N VAL A 12 -1.92 -7.88 14.68
CA VAL A 12 -0.55 -7.43 14.44
C VAL A 12 -0.54 -6.40 13.30
N VAL A 13 0.21 -5.31 13.46
CA VAL A 13 0.46 -4.33 12.41
C VAL A 13 1.58 -4.87 11.51
N ARG A 14 1.27 -5.07 10.23
CA ARG A 14 2.16 -5.64 9.22
C ARG A 14 2.69 -4.61 8.24
N HIS A 15 1.86 -3.63 7.89
CA HIS A 15 2.17 -2.57 6.91
C HIS A 15 1.81 -1.21 7.49
N GLY A 16 2.70 -0.23 7.35
CA GLY A 16 2.43 1.17 7.67
C GLY A 16 1.46 1.82 6.67
N ALA A 17 0.85 2.95 7.05
CA ALA A 17 -0.08 3.66 6.18
C ALA A 17 0.56 4.08 4.84
N LEU A 18 1.84 4.47 4.86
CA LEU A 18 2.60 4.85 3.68
C LEU A 18 2.81 3.67 2.71
N GLU A 19 3.22 2.50 3.20
CA GLU A 19 3.32 1.25 2.40
C GLU A 19 1.99 0.91 1.70
N LEU A 20 0.85 1.09 2.39
CA LEU A 20 -0.46 0.86 1.81
C LEU A 20 -0.78 1.88 0.71
N MET A 21 -0.50 3.17 0.97
CA MET A 21 -0.71 4.22 -0.03
C MET A 21 0.14 3.95 -1.28
N GLU A 22 1.44 3.67 -1.13
CA GLU A 22 2.34 3.30 -2.23
C GLU A 22 1.80 2.12 -3.03
N HIS A 23 1.39 1.04 -2.36
CA HIS A 23 0.76 -0.11 -3.00
C HIS A 23 -0.48 0.26 -3.80
N TRP A 24 -1.40 1.06 -3.24
CA TRP A 24 -2.63 1.48 -3.93
C TRP A 24 -2.36 2.45 -5.09
N PHE A 25 -1.39 3.37 -4.97
CA PHE A 25 -0.98 4.24 -6.08
C PHE A 25 -0.42 3.41 -7.25
N ILE A 26 0.49 2.46 -6.98
CA ILE A 26 1.05 1.54 -7.99
C ILE A 26 -0.06 0.65 -8.57
N ALA A 27 -0.93 0.06 -7.75
CA ALA A 27 -1.97 -0.86 -8.21
C ALA A 27 -3.02 -0.18 -9.09
N LEU A 28 -3.53 1.00 -8.69
CA LEU A 28 -4.56 1.72 -9.45
C LEU A 28 -4.01 2.30 -10.75
N SER A 29 -2.85 2.97 -10.71
CA SER A 29 -2.25 3.50 -11.94
C SER A 29 -1.77 2.37 -12.88
N GLY A 30 -1.27 1.25 -12.33
CA GLY A 30 -0.93 0.04 -13.09
C GLY A 30 -2.14 -0.62 -13.76
N LEU A 31 -3.30 -0.64 -13.10
CA LEU A 31 -4.55 -1.13 -13.70
C LEU A 31 -5.04 -0.22 -14.84
N VAL A 32 -4.97 1.11 -14.66
CA VAL A 32 -5.29 2.06 -15.73
C VAL A 32 -4.33 1.91 -16.92
N LEU A 33 -3.03 1.72 -16.68
CA LEU A 33 -2.04 1.44 -17.73
C LEU A 33 -2.34 0.14 -18.48
N LEU A 34 -2.70 -0.93 -17.78
CA LEU A 34 -3.06 -2.22 -18.37
C LEU A 34 -4.28 -2.06 -19.30
N LEU A 35 -5.35 -1.43 -18.82
CA LEU A 35 -6.59 -1.21 -19.58
C LEU A 35 -6.37 -0.30 -20.79
N THR A 36 -5.70 0.84 -20.61
CA THR A 36 -5.42 1.77 -21.72
C THR A 36 -4.42 1.21 -22.73
N GLY A 37 -3.47 0.37 -22.29
CA GLY A 37 -2.60 -0.39 -23.19
C GLY A 37 -3.37 -1.40 -24.05
N MET A 38 -4.44 -2.01 -23.53
CA MET A 38 -5.37 -2.83 -24.32
C MET A 38 -6.19 -2.01 -25.32
N PHE A 39 -6.60 -0.79 -24.95
CA PHE A 39 -7.39 0.11 -25.80
C PHE A 39 -6.58 0.78 -26.92
N GLN A 40 -5.26 0.89 -26.78
CA GLN A 40 -4.37 1.28 -27.87
C GLN A 40 -4.23 0.22 -28.97
N MET A 41 -4.70 -1.01 -28.72
CA MET A 41 -4.94 -2.03 -29.75
C MET A 41 -6.41 -1.96 -30.19
N PRO A 42 -6.78 -2.40 -31.42
CA PRO A 42 -8.15 -2.36 -31.94
C PRO A 42 -9.08 -3.41 -31.29
N MET A 43 -9.05 -3.52 -29.97
CA MET A 43 -9.76 -4.49 -29.15
C MET A 43 -11.11 -3.93 -28.68
N ALA A 44 -11.17 -2.67 -28.24
CA ALA A 44 -12.36 -2.09 -27.63
C ALA A 44 -13.59 -2.14 -28.56
N GLY A 45 -13.44 -1.68 -29.81
CA GLY A 45 -14.51 -1.80 -30.81
C GLY A 45 -14.79 -3.25 -31.23
N ARG A 46 -13.75 -4.10 -31.33
CA ARG A 46 -13.88 -5.50 -31.75
C ARG A 46 -14.67 -6.38 -30.76
N TYR A 47 -14.61 -6.03 -29.48
CA TYR A 47 -15.31 -6.75 -28.40
C TYR A 47 -16.47 -5.93 -27.79
N TYR A 48 -17.01 -4.94 -28.52
CA TYR A 48 -18.16 -4.13 -28.14
C TYR A 48 -18.02 -3.37 -26.81
N ILE A 49 -16.81 -3.12 -26.33
CA ILE A 49 -16.54 -2.32 -25.12
C ILE A 49 -17.02 -0.87 -25.32
N THR A 50 -16.87 -0.36 -26.55
CA THR A 50 -17.39 0.95 -26.96
C THR A 50 -18.91 1.08 -26.93
N SER A 51 -19.65 -0.04 -26.91
CA SER A 51 -21.11 -0.06 -26.80
C SER A 51 -21.62 0.03 -25.37
N VAL A 52 -20.74 -0.07 -24.36
CA VAL A 52 -21.11 0.08 -22.95
C VAL A 52 -21.22 1.58 -22.61
N PRO A 53 -22.32 2.03 -21.97
CA PRO A 53 -22.49 3.42 -21.57
C PRO A 53 -21.29 3.94 -20.76
N GLY A 54 -20.74 5.09 -21.16
CA GLY A 54 -19.55 5.69 -20.53
C GLY A 54 -18.19 5.14 -20.98
N LEU A 55 -18.14 4.10 -21.84
CA LEU A 55 -16.90 3.52 -22.36
C LEU A 55 -16.68 3.73 -23.87
N THR A 56 -17.46 4.60 -24.53
CA THR A 56 -17.27 4.97 -25.94
C THR A 56 -15.84 5.43 -26.27
N TRP A 57 -15.23 6.19 -25.37
CA TRP A 57 -13.84 6.67 -25.47
C TRP A 57 -12.78 5.56 -25.53
N SER A 58 -13.10 4.33 -25.09
CA SER A 58 -12.16 3.20 -25.15
C SER A 58 -11.78 2.78 -26.57
N GLY A 59 -12.57 3.18 -27.58
CA GLY A 59 -12.25 2.98 -28.99
C GLY A 59 -11.38 4.09 -29.60
N ASP A 60 -11.16 5.19 -28.89
CA ASP A 60 -10.35 6.31 -29.36
C ASP A 60 -8.87 6.11 -28.97
N TYR A 61 -8.02 5.97 -29.99
CA TYR A 61 -6.58 5.77 -29.81
C TYR A 61 -5.90 6.98 -29.14
N ILE A 62 -6.32 8.21 -29.46
CA ILE A 62 -5.71 9.43 -28.93
C ILE A 62 -6.11 9.63 -27.47
N VAL A 63 -7.39 9.43 -27.13
CA VAL A 63 -7.84 9.52 -25.73
C VAL A 63 -7.18 8.43 -24.88
N SER A 64 -7.19 7.18 -25.33
CA SER A 64 -6.53 6.08 -24.60
C SER A 64 -5.00 6.27 -24.48
N LEU A 65 -4.34 6.87 -25.47
CA LEU A 65 -2.93 7.25 -25.41
C LEU A 65 -2.67 8.33 -24.35
N TYR A 66 -3.46 9.40 -24.30
CA TYR A 66 -3.30 10.46 -23.30
C TYR A 66 -3.57 9.97 -21.87
N VAL A 67 -4.59 9.15 -21.65
CA VAL A 67 -4.85 8.53 -20.33
C VAL A 67 -3.70 7.60 -19.94
N HIS A 68 -3.14 6.84 -20.88
CA HIS A 68 -1.96 6.01 -20.63
C HIS A 68 -0.73 6.85 -20.26
N TYR A 69 -0.49 7.96 -20.94
CA TYR A 69 0.61 8.88 -20.61
C TYR A 69 0.44 9.48 -19.21
N ALA A 70 -0.76 10.00 -18.89
CA ALA A 70 -1.06 10.54 -17.55
C ALA A 70 -0.88 9.47 -16.44
N ALA A 71 -1.42 8.27 -16.64
CA ALA A 71 -1.24 7.16 -15.70
C ALA A 71 0.22 6.71 -15.56
N SER A 72 1.00 6.78 -16.65
CA SER A 72 2.43 6.41 -16.62
C SER A 72 3.25 7.35 -15.76
N VAL A 73 2.96 8.66 -15.78
CA VAL A 73 3.64 9.63 -14.91
C VAL A 73 3.41 9.29 -13.43
N ILE A 74 2.15 9.01 -13.05
CA ILE A 74 1.79 8.63 -11.67
C ILE A 74 2.47 7.30 -11.27
N PHE A 75 2.40 6.29 -12.14
CA PHE A 75 2.97 4.97 -11.88
C PHE A 75 4.50 5.00 -11.76
N ILE A 76 5.17 5.74 -12.66
CA ILE A 76 6.63 5.91 -12.65
C ILE A 76 7.07 6.65 -11.37
N ALA A 77 6.36 7.72 -11.00
CA ALA A 77 6.65 8.46 -9.77
C ALA A 77 6.48 7.57 -8.52
N ALA A 78 5.39 6.81 -8.43
CA ALA A 78 5.14 5.88 -7.32
C ALA A 78 6.17 4.73 -7.28
N PHE A 79 6.55 4.17 -8.43
CA PHE A 79 7.56 3.11 -8.53
C PHE A 79 8.95 3.59 -8.09
N PHE A 80 9.40 4.76 -8.55
CA PHE A 80 10.67 5.31 -8.11
C PHE A 80 10.64 5.74 -6.64
N PHE A 81 9.54 6.33 -6.16
CA PHE A 81 9.35 6.63 -4.74
C PHE A 81 9.51 5.37 -3.89
N HIS A 82 8.81 4.28 -4.23
CA HIS A 82 8.93 2.98 -3.57
C HIS A 82 10.37 2.46 -3.55
N LEU A 83 11.05 2.47 -4.71
CA LEU A 83 12.44 2.01 -4.81
C LEU A 83 13.42 2.84 -3.96
N PHE A 84 13.32 4.17 -4.00
CA PHE A 84 14.20 5.04 -3.23
C PHE A 84 13.87 5.00 -1.73
N PHE A 85 12.60 5.05 -1.35
CA PHE A 85 12.15 5.08 0.05
C PHE A 85 12.52 3.78 0.78
N HIS A 86 12.20 2.61 0.23
CA HIS A 86 12.56 1.33 0.83
C HIS A 86 14.06 0.99 0.64
N GLY A 87 14.68 1.46 -0.44
CA GLY A 87 16.12 1.32 -0.68
C GLY A 87 16.98 2.07 0.34
N LEU A 88 16.62 3.33 0.65
CA LEU A 88 17.30 4.15 1.65
C LEU A 88 17.08 3.65 3.08
N GLN A 89 15.90 3.09 3.40
CA GLN A 89 15.65 2.41 4.67
C GLN A 89 16.31 1.03 4.78
N ASN A 90 16.97 0.56 3.72
CA ASN A 90 17.75 -0.68 3.70
C ASN A 90 16.89 -1.93 4.05
N GLU A 91 15.59 -1.91 3.68
CA GLU A 91 14.62 -2.93 4.04
C GLU A 91 14.76 -4.20 3.16
N LYS A 92 15.76 -5.02 3.45
CA LYS A 92 16.11 -6.22 2.65
C LYS A 92 15.12 -7.38 2.75
N ALA A 93 14.05 -7.27 3.55
CA ALA A 93 13.12 -8.36 3.82
C ALA A 93 12.34 -8.87 2.58
N LEU A 94 12.21 -8.02 1.55
CA LEU A 94 11.57 -8.36 0.27
C LEU A 94 12.55 -8.89 -0.79
N ILE A 95 13.87 -8.79 -0.57
CA ILE A 95 14.89 -9.19 -1.55
C ILE A 95 15.06 -10.72 -1.52
N PRO A 96 15.03 -11.42 -2.67
CA PRO A 96 15.24 -12.86 -2.75
C PRO A 96 16.51 -13.34 -2.06
N GLN A 97 16.38 -14.40 -1.27
CA GLN A 97 17.45 -15.03 -0.50
C GLN A 97 17.94 -16.31 -1.19
N ARG A 98 19.16 -16.73 -0.84
CA ARG A 98 19.73 -17.99 -1.34
C ARG A 98 18.88 -19.16 -0.87
N GLY A 99 18.29 -19.89 -1.82
CA GLY A 99 17.40 -21.03 -1.54
C GLY A 99 15.93 -20.75 -1.80
N ASP A 100 15.51 -19.49 -2.01
CA ASP A 100 14.11 -19.13 -2.19
C ASP A 100 13.42 -19.88 -3.33
N ILE A 101 14.12 -20.18 -4.43
CA ILE A 101 13.58 -20.96 -5.54
C ILE A 101 13.21 -22.38 -5.08
N LYS A 102 14.08 -23.04 -4.30
CA LYS A 102 13.82 -24.39 -3.78
C LYS A 102 12.69 -24.36 -2.75
N ALA A 103 12.70 -23.37 -1.85
CA ALA A 103 11.67 -23.19 -0.85
C ALA A 103 10.30 -22.92 -1.50
N SER A 104 10.21 -22.03 -2.49
CA SER A 104 8.98 -21.73 -3.24
C SER A 104 8.37 -22.97 -3.88
N VAL A 105 9.18 -23.87 -4.43
CA VAL A 105 8.70 -25.15 -4.99
C VAL A 105 8.09 -26.06 -3.91
N ILE A 106 8.60 -26.02 -2.68
CA ILE A 106 8.02 -26.76 -1.54
C ILE A 106 6.69 -26.11 -1.13
N VAL A 107 6.63 -24.79 -1.00
CA VAL A 107 5.40 -24.05 -0.66
C VAL A 107 4.30 -24.31 -1.69
N VAL A 108 4.60 -24.21 -2.99
CA VAL A 108 3.64 -24.49 -4.06
C VAL A 108 3.14 -25.94 -4.00
N LYS A 109 4.00 -26.92 -3.68
CA LYS A 109 3.57 -28.32 -3.50
C LYS A 109 2.66 -28.52 -2.29
N SER A 110 2.93 -27.86 -1.17
CA SER A 110 2.08 -27.95 0.03
C SER A 110 0.66 -27.41 -0.21
N PHE A 111 0.47 -26.43 -1.09
CA PHE A 111 -0.87 -25.97 -1.50
C PHE A 111 -1.69 -27.03 -2.25
N PHE A 112 -1.04 -28.04 -2.84
CA PHE A 112 -1.69 -29.22 -3.43
C PHE A 112 -1.73 -30.42 -2.46
N GLY A 113 -1.44 -30.21 -1.17
CA GLY A 113 -1.44 -31.25 -0.13
C GLY A 113 -0.19 -32.13 -0.12
N ILE A 114 0.88 -31.75 -0.83
CA ILE A 114 2.11 -32.54 -0.95
C ILE A 114 3.20 -31.91 -0.06
N GLY A 115 3.31 -32.44 1.16
CA GLY A 115 4.29 -32.00 2.17
C GLY A 115 3.76 -30.87 3.07
N GLU A 116 4.47 -30.65 4.18
CA GLU A 116 4.16 -29.59 5.15
C GLU A 116 4.73 -28.23 4.71
N GLU A 117 4.08 -27.15 5.14
CA GLU A 117 4.58 -25.80 4.93
C GLU A 117 5.79 -25.51 5.83
N PRO A 118 6.93 -25.05 5.28
CA PRO A 118 8.07 -24.66 6.11
C PRO A 118 7.75 -23.40 6.94
N PRO A 119 8.39 -23.19 8.10
CA PRO A 119 8.16 -22.01 8.92
C PRO A 119 8.60 -20.73 8.18
N PHE A 120 7.75 -19.70 8.19
CA PHE A 120 7.96 -18.47 7.42
C PHE A 120 8.29 -17.24 8.29
N HIS A 121 9.16 -16.37 7.75
CA HIS A 121 9.31 -14.97 8.18
C HIS A 121 8.15 -14.11 7.62
N LYS A 122 8.26 -12.77 7.73
CA LYS A 122 7.21 -11.81 7.30
C LYS A 122 6.75 -12.08 5.87
N TYR A 123 7.68 -12.28 4.94
CA TYR A 123 7.40 -12.58 3.53
C TYR A 123 7.76 -14.02 3.18
N LEU A 124 6.93 -14.68 2.38
CA LEU A 124 7.20 -16.03 1.89
C LEU A 124 8.23 -16.00 0.74
N PRO A 125 8.97 -17.09 0.49
CA PRO A 125 9.96 -17.16 -0.59
C PRO A 125 9.41 -16.78 -1.97
N GLU A 126 8.21 -17.26 -2.31
CA GLU A 126 7.56 -16.95 -3.58
C GLU A 126 7.07 -15.50 -3.66
N GLN A 127 6.76 -14.87 -2.52
CA GLN A 127 6.44 -13.44 -2.47
C GLN A 127 7.67 -12.58 -2.77
N ARG A 128 8.86 -12.96 -2.26
CA ARG A 128 10.13 -12.27 -2.59
C ARG A 128 10.49 -12.42 -4.06
N LEU A 129 10.37 -13.63 -4.61
CA LEU A 129 10.60 -13.87 -6.04
C LEU A 129 9.60 -13.11 -6.92
N ALA A 130 8.31 -13.10 -6.56
CA ALA A 130 7.29 -12.36 -7.28
C ALA A 130 7.52 -10.84 -7.23
N TYR A 131 7.94 -10.31 -6.07
CA TYR A 131 8.30 -8.90 -5.91
C TYR A 131 9.42 -8.47 -6.87
N THR A 132 10.54 -9.20 -6.90
CA THR A 132 11.65 -8.90 -7.83
C THR A 132 11.26 -9.15 -9.29
N GLY A 133 10.52 -10.22 -9.59
CA GLY A 133 10.03 -10.50 -10.94
C GLY A 133 9.14 -9.38 -11.48
N MET A 134 8.19 -8.91 -10.66
CA MET A 134 7.30 -7.79 -11.00
C MET A 134 8.10 -6.49 -11.19
N ALA A 135 9.06 -6.18 -10.31
CA ALA A 135 9.90 -4.98 -10.43
C ALA A 135 10.75 -4.98 -11.71
N LEU A 136 11.26 -6.14 -12.14
CA LEU A 136 12.00 -6.27 -13.41
C LEU A 136 11.09 -6.07 -14.63
N VAL A 137 9.89 -6.66 -14.64
CA VAL A 137 8.90 -6.47 -15.72
C VAL A 137 8.46 -5.01 -15.79
N ILE A 138 8.24 -4.36 -14.65
CA ILE A 138 7.93 -2.92 -14.57
C ILE A 138 9.08 -2.09 -15.15
N ALA A 139 10.34 -2.37 -14.79
CA ALA A 139 11.49 -1.64 -15.33
C ALA A 139 11.58 -1.77 -16.86
N LEU A 140 11.36 -2.96 -17.42
CA LEU A 140 11.30 -3.18 -18.88
C LEU A 140 10.18 -2.36 -19.53
N LEU A 141 8.99 -2.32 -18.93
CA LEU A 141 7.85 -1.52 -19.40
C LEU A 141 8.12 -0.02 -19.36
N ILE A 142 8.73 0.49 -18.27
CA ILE A 142 9.08 1.91 -18.12
C ILE A 142 10.12 2.31 -19.16
N ILE A 143 11.23 1.58 -19.29
CA ILE A 143 12.31 1.93 -20.23
C ILE A 143 11.78 1.92 -21.68
N SER A 144 11.08 0.86 -22.08
CA SER A 144 10.51 0.76 -23.43
C SER A 144 9.39 1.78 -23.68
N GLY A 145 8.57 2.08 -22.67
CA GLY A 145 7.52 3.09 -22.72
C GLY A 145 8.07 4.49 -22.93
N LEU A 146 9.11 4.88 -22.17
CA LEU A 146 9.79 6.16 -22.30
C LEU A 146 10.41 6.35 -23.69
N ILE A 147 11.01 5.31 -24.28
CA ILE A 147 11.51 5.36 -25.67
C ILE A 147 10.35 5.62 -26.65
N LYS A 148 9.21 4.93 -26.50
CA LYS A 148 8.02 5.13 -27.34
C LYS A 148 7.41 6.54 -27.18
N VAL A 149 7.37 7.08 -25.97
CA VAL A 149 6.95 8.47 -25.69
C VAL A 149 7.88 9.46 -26.37
N TYR A 150 9.19 9.33 -26.17
CA TYR A 150 10.18 10.25 -26.76
C TYR A 150 10.15 10.21 -28.30
N LYS A 151 9.98 9.03 -28.92
CA LYS A 151 9.73 8.90 -30.36
C LYS A 151 8.43 9.58 -30.81
N ASN A 152 7.36 9.55 -30.01
CA ASN A 152 6.09 10.16 -30.40
C ASN A 152 6.06 11.69 -30.21
N VAL A 153 6.77 12.22 -29.22
CA VAL A 153 6.71 13.64 -28.82
C VAL A 153 7.84 14.47 -29.40
N TYR A 154 9.07 13.94 -29.48
CA TYR A 154 10.28 14.71 -29.78
C TYR A 154 11.06 14.22 -31.00
N ALA A 155 11.15 12.91 -31.22
CA ALA A 155 11.93 12.33 -32.34
C ALA A 155 11.07 11.37 -33.20
N PRO A 156 10.12 11.89 -34.01
CA PRO A 156 9.27 11.06 -34.90
C PRO A 156 10.06 10.22 -35.91
N ASP A 157 11.23 10.70 -36.30
CA ASP A 157 12.20 10.14 -37.25
C ASP A 157 13.25 9.22 -36.60
N MET A 158 13.07 8.87 -35.31
CA MET A 158 13.96 7.97 -34.58
C MET A 158 14.26 6.66 -35.35
N ASN A 159 15.52 6.23 -35.28
CA ASN A 159 16.00 4.99 -35.87
C ASN A 159 15.05 3.81 -35.66
N TYR A 160 14.56 3.25 -36.77
CA TYR A 160 13.53 2.20 -36.78
C TYR A 160 13.88 0.97 -35.93
N THR A 161 15.15 0.54 -35.91
CA THR A 161 15.59 -0.61 -35.11
C THR A 161 15.37 -0.38 -33.62
N VAL A 162 15.63 0.84 -33.12
CA VAL A 162 15.38 1.20 -31.71
C VAL A 162 13.88 1.18 -31.39
N VAL A 163 13.06 1.77 -32.25
CA VAL A 163 11.59 1.82 -32.08
C VAL A 163 10.97 0.42 -32.14
N LEU A 164 11.47 -0.44 -33.04
CA LEU A 164 11.04 -1.83 -33.19
C LEU A 164 11.34 -2.64 -31.93
N TRP A 165 12.59 -2.59 -31.42
CA TRP A 165 12.96 -3.29 -30.18
C TRP A 165 12.23 -2.74 -28.97
N ALA A 166 12.07 -1.42 -28.84
CA ALA A 166 11.26 -0.83 -27.77
C ALA A 166 9.81 -1.33 -27.84
N THR A 167 9.23 -1.44 -29.04
CA THR A 167 7.86 -1.98 -29.21
C THR A 167 7.76 -3.45 -28.83
N TRP A 168 8.71 -4.30 -29.26
CA TRP A 168 8.75 -5.71 -28.84
C TRP A 168 8.92 -5.88 -27.33
N VAL A 169 9.87 -5.16 -26.72
CA VAL A 169 10.10 -5.21 -25.26
C VAL A 169 8.87 -4.73 -24.49
N HIS A 170 8.21 -3.67 -24.96
CA HIS A 170 7.00 -3.17 -24.30
C HIS A 170 5.83 -4.17 -24.41
N ASN A 171 5.63 -4.78 -25.58
CA ASN A 171 4.55 -5.73 -25.80
C ASN A 171 4.78 -7.05 -25.04
N ILE A 172 6.03 -7.56 -25.01
CA ILE A 172 6.40 -8.72 -24.20
C ILE A 172 6.26 -8.40 -22.71
N GLY A 173 6.77 -7.23 -22.27
CA GLY A 173 6.63 -6.74 -20.90
C GLY A 173 5.17 -6.62 -20.47
N PHE A 174 4.28 -6.19 -21.35
CA PHE A 174 2.85 -6.09 -21.10
C PHE A 174 2.20 -7.48 -20.87
N ILE A 175 2.53 -8.47 -21.69
CA ILE A 175 2.06 -9.85 -21.48
C ILE A 175 2.63 -10.44 -20.18
N LEU A 176 3.92 -10.24 -19.91
CA LEU A 176 4.54 -10.66 -18.64
C LEU A 176 3.89 -9.97 -17.43
N PHE A 177 3.51 -8.70 -17.55
CA PHE A 177 2.82 -7.95 -16.49
C PHE A 177 1.40 -8.47 -16.26
N ILE A 178 0.65 -8.81 -17.31
CA ILE A 178 -0.65 -9.49 -17.17
C ILE A 178 -0.47 -10.82 -16.43
N LEU A 179 0.49 -11.65 -16.83
CA LEU A 179 0.73 -12.95 -16.18
C LEU A 179 1.15 -12.79 -14.71
N ALA A 180 2.02 -11.81 -14.41
CA ALA A 180 2.44 -11.51 -13.04
C ALA A 180 1.29 -10.93 -12.19
N PHE A 181 0.44 -10.07 -12.76
CA PHE A 181 -0.75 -9.52 -12.12
C PHE A 181 -1.79 -10.62 -11.82
N LEU A 182 -2.07 -11.50 -12.79
CA LEU A 182 -2.95 -12.66 -12.61
C LEU A 182 -2.40 -13.63 -11.57
N GLY A 183 -1.08 -13.87 -11.54
CA GLY A 183 -0.44 -14.66 -10.48
C GLY A 183 -0.56 -14.01 -9.10
N HIS A 184 -0.35 -12.70 -9.01
CA HIS A 184 -0.50 -11.93 -7.78
C HIS A 184 -1.95 -11.95 -7.25
N MET A 185 -2.94 -11.74 -8.12
CA MET A 185 -4.37 -11.84 -7.77
C MET A 185 -4.75 -13.29 -7.41
N GLY A 186 -4.28 -14.28 -8.17
CA GLY A 186 -4.52 -15.71 -7.91
C GLY A 186 -3.99 -16.15 -6.55
N ALA A 187 -2.84 -15.63 -6.12
CA ALA A 187 -2.28 -15.90 -4.80
C ALA A 187 -3.18 -15.43 -3.65
N ILE A 188 -4.06 -14.44 -3.85
CA ILE A 188 -5.03 -13.95 -2.86
C ILE A 188 -6.24 -14.92 -2.74
N LEU A 189 -6.61 -15.59 -3.83
CA LEU A 189 -7.76 -16.52 -3.86
C LEU A 189 -7.50 -17.81 -3.06
N LEU A 190 -6.23 -18.22 -2.95
CA LEU A 190 -5.77 -19.37 -2.17
C LEU A 190 -6.23 -19.26 -0.72
N LYS A 191 -6.93 -20.30 -0.22
CA LYS A 191 -7.54 -20.31 1.13
C LYS A 191 -6.59 -19.81 2.24
N PRO A 192 -5.30 -20.23 2.31
CA PRO A 192 -4.42 -19.81 3.39
C PRO A 192 -4.04 -18.33 3.34
N ASN A 193 -4.09 -17.67 2.17
CA ASN A 193 -3.69 -16.28 2.00
C ASN A 193 -4.84 -15.28 2.20
N ARG A 194 -6.11 -15.74 2.23
CA ARG A 194 -7.30 -14.87 2.38
C ARG A 194 -7.24 -13.92 3.58
N PRO A 195 -6.69 -14.28 4.76
CA PRO A 195 -6.53 -13.34 5.88
C PRO A 195 -5.65 -12.12 5.56
N MET A 196 -4.80 -12.19 4.53
CA MET A 196 -3.97 -11.08 4.06
C MET A 196 -4.77 -9.97 3.36
N ILE A 197 -5.98 -10.23 2.86
CA ILE A 197 -6.84 -9.20 2.24
C ILE A 197 -7.07 -8.04 3.20
N ARG A 198 -7.36 -8.35 4.48
CA ARG A 198 -7.49 -7.34 5.55
C ARG A 198 -6.20 -6.51 5.73
N GLY A 199 -5.04 -7.13 5.52
CA GLY A 199 -3.74 -6.46 5.56
C GLY A 199 -3.58 -5.41 4.46
N ILE A 200 -4.05 -5.69 3.23
CA ILE A 200 -3.95 -4.77 2.08
C ILE A 200 -4.83 -3.51 2.24
N PHE A 201 -5.96 -3.62 2.96
CA PHE A 201 -6.85 -2.48 3.22
C PHE A 201 -6.58 -1.75 4.55
N THR A 202 -6.08 -2.45 5.58
CA THR A 202 -6.00 -1.89 6.95
C THR A 202 -4.61 -1.92 7.58
N GLY A 203 -3.61 -2.50 6.90
CA GLY A 203 -2.26 -2.70 7.41
C GLY A 203 -2.15 -3.74 8.53
N ARG A 204 -3.26 -4.34 8.95
CA ARG A 204 -3.38 -5.19 10.13
C ARG A 204 -3.84 -6.60 9.76
N VAL A 205 -3.28 -7.59 10.46
CA VAL A 205 -3.63 -9.01 10.32
C VAL A 205 -4.05 -9.55 11.68
N ARG A 206 -4.79 -10.66 11.72
CA ARG A 206 -5.06 -11.37 12.96
C ARG A 206 -3.78 -11.97 13.54
N LEU A 207 -3.64 -11.92 14.86
CA LEU A 207 -2.47 -12.42 15.58
C LEU A 207 -2.38 -13.94 15.57
N ASP A 208 -3.50 -14.67 15.71
CA ASP A 208 -3.54 -16.13 15.65
C ASP A 208 -3.10 -16.66 14.28
N TYR A 209 -3.55 -16.02 13.20
CA TYR A 209 -3.07 -16.30 11.84
C TYR A 209 -1.56 -16.05 11.70
N ALA A 210 -1.06 -14.94 12.25
CA ALA A 210 0.34 -14.58 12.14
C ALA A 210 1.25 -15.54 12.93
N ILE A 211 0.83 -15.96 14.13
CA ILE A 211 1.53 -17.00 14.92
C ILE A 211 1.57 -18.33 14.16
N HIS A 212 0.45 -18.77 13.59
CA HIS A 212 0.39 -20.05 12.88
C HIS A 212 1.18 -20.05 11.57
N ARG A 213 1.03 -19.01 10.73
CA ARG A 213 1.57 -19.00 9.35
C ARG A 213 2.86 -18.21 9.19
N HIS A 214 3.25 -17.38 10.15
CA HIS A 214 4.50 -16.63 10.12
C HIS A 214 5.24 -16.72 11.47
N PRO A 215 5.51 -17.94 12.00
CA PRO A 215 6.06 -18.11 13.35
C PRO A 215 7.41 -17.40 13.52
N LEU A 216 8.29 -17.44 12.51
CA LEU A 216 9.60 -16.77 12.57
C LEU A 216 9.45 -15.25 12.60
N TRP A 217 8.42 -14.69 11.94
CA TRP A 217 8.14 -13.24 12.01
C TRP A 217 7.75 -12.81 13.41
N ILE A 218 6.89 -13.58 14.09
CA ILE A 218 6.50 -13.28 15.47
C ILE A 218 7.71 -13.40 16.41
N GLU A 219 8.54 -14.43 16.23
CA GLU A 219 9.78 -14.60 17.00
C GLU A 219 10.76 -13.42 16.77
N ASP A 220 10.93 -12.97 15.53
CA ASP A 220 11.74 -11.80 15.18
C ASP A 220 11.21 -10.53 15.87
N MET A 221 9.89 -10.31 15.85
CA MET A 221 9.25 -9.17 16.53
C MET A 221 9.41 -9.20 18.05
N GLU A 222 9.22 -10.37 18.68
CA GLU A 222 9.36 -10.50 20.14
C GLU A 222 10.83 -10.35 20.58
N LYS A 223 11.80 -10.79 19.77
CA LYS A 223 13.24 -10.50 19.97
C LYS A 223 13.55 -9.01 19.89
N MET A 224 12.97 -8.29 18.93
CA MET A 224 13.15 -6.83 18.81
C MET A 224 12.56 -6.10 20.02
N GLN A 225 11.32 -6.42 20.42
CA GLN A 225 10.70 -5.83 21.61
C GLN A 225 11.51 -6.12 22.89
N LYS A 226 12.05 -7.33 23.04
CA LYS A 226 12.94 -7.70 24.14
C LYS A 226 14.33 -7.06 24.05
N LYS A 227 14.72 -6.45 22.93
CA LYS A 227 15.96 -5.68 22.82
C LYS A 227 15.77 -4.19 23.17
N GLU A 228 14.60 -3.63 22.89
CA GLU A 228 14.25 -2.24 23.22
C GLU A 228 13.90 -2.04 24.71
N THR A 229 13.37 -3.08 25.37
CA THR A 229 12.94 -2.99 26.79
C THR A 229 14.10 -2.92 27.81
N PRO A 230 15.22 -3.66 27.67
CA PRO A 230 16.36 -3.61 28.61
C PRO A 230 17.06 -2.26 28.70
N GLU A 231 17.23 -1.55 27.57
CA GLU A 231 17.92 -0.24 27.53
C GLU A 231 17.18 0.85 28.33
N LEU A 232 15.89 0.68 28.62
CA LEU A 232 15.13 1.58 29.48
C LEU A 232 15.29 1.26 30.99
N SER A 233 15.67 0.04 31.33
CA SER A 233 15.87 -0.41 32.72
C SER A 233 17.24 -0.02 33.26
N GLU A 234 18.29 -0.14 32.44
CA GLU A 234 19.69 0.00 32.88
C GLU A 234 20.10 1.46 33.17
N LYS A 235 19.28 2.44 32.78
CA LYS A 235 19.60 3.88 32.93
C LYS A 235 19.11 4.53 34.23
N THR A 236 18.47 3.77 35.12
CA THR A 236 17.89 4.30 36.37
C THR A 236 18.65 3.88 37.64
N GLU A 237 19.48 2.84 37.57
CA GLU A 237 20.23 2.32 38.74
C GLU A 237 21.68 2.82 38.79
N GLN A 238 21.86 4.11 39.11
CA GLN A 238 23.07 4.56 39.79
C GLN A 238 22.76 4.65 41.30
N PRO A 239 23.48 3.91 42.17
CA PRO A 239 23.21 3.96 43.60
C PRO A 239 23.74 5.28 44.18
N VAL A 240 22.82 6.13 44.64
CA VAL A 240 23.18 7.28 45.48
C VAL A 240 23.66 6.75 46.82
N SER A 241 24.96 6.88 47.08
CA SER A 241 25.58 6.53 48.35
C SER A 241 25.04 7.43 49.47
N VAL A 242 24.39 6.81 50.46
CA VAL A 242 23.94 7.51 51.67
C VAL A 242 25.10 7.59 52.66
N ASP A 243 25.75 8.75 52.73
CA ASP A 243 26.58 9.13 53.88
C ASP A 243 25.93 10.33 54.57
N ALA A 244 25.44 10.11 55.79
CA ALA A 244 24.88 11.14 56.65
C ALA A 244 25.90 11.55 57.72
N PRO A 245 26.04 12.85 57.99
CA PRO A 245 26.42 13.31 59.32
C PRO A 245 25.22 13.91 60.07
N LEU A 246 25.03 13.52 61.33
CA LEU A 246 24.21 14.29 62.28
C LEU A 246 24.94 15.58 62.65
N GLU A 247 24.23 16.72 62.73
CA GLU A 247 24.33 17.60 63.91
C GLU A 247 23.11 18.53 64.12
N LYS A 248 23.01 19.04 65.34
CA LYS A 248 21.81 19.49 66.09
C LYS A 248 21.23 20.87 65.73
N ALA A 249 19.99 21.06 66.23
CA ALA A 249 19.44 22.29 66.85
C ALA A 249 18.98 23.45 65.92
N VAL A 250 18.00 24.33 66.25
CA VAL A 250 16.97 24.44 67.32
C VAL A 250 16.01 25.58 66.90
N ASP A 251 14.69 25.49 67.17
CA ASP A 251 13.67 26.57 67.28
C ASP A 251 13.53 27.62 66.13
N GLU A 252 12.48 28.46 65.97
CA GLU A 252 11.11 28.58 66.49
C GLU A 252 10.28 29.43 65.49
N ASN A 253 8.95 29.52 65.67
CA ASN A 253 7.98 30.37 64.93
C ASN A 253 7.70 29.95 63.46
N GLY A 254 6.46 30.04 62.95
CA GLY A 254 5.20 30.46 63.57
C GLY A 254 4.14 30.82 62.52
N ALA A 255 2.87 30.79 62.92
CA ALA A 255 1.66 31.20 62.17
C ALA A 255 1.22 30.33 60.96
N ALA A 256 -0.02 29.83 61.07
CA ALA A 256 -0.83 29.32 59.97
C ALA A 256 -1.78 30.42 59.45
N VAL A 257 -2.26 30.32 58.20
CA VAL A 257 -3.50 30.97 57.74
C VAL A 257 -4.24 30.03 56.77
N CYS A 258 -5.57 29.92 56.94
CA CYS A 258 -6.49 29.17 56.08
C CYS A 258 -7.30 30.10 55.15
N GLY A 259 -7.94 29.52 54.11
CA GLY A 259 -8.99 30.15 53.28
C GLY A 259 -9.02 29.50 51.88
N VAL A 260 -9.98 28.64 51.47
CA VAL A 260 -11.45 28.87 51.26
C VAL A 260 -11.65 29.88 50.10
N SER A 261 -12.43 29.68 49.03
CA SER A 261 -13.65 28.87 48.74
C SER A 261 -13.75 28.62 47.19
N GLU A 262 -14.30 27.49 46.69
CA GLU A 262 -15.70 27.30 46.21
C GLU A 262 -16.03 28.10 44.92
N ALA A 263 -16.26 27.56 43.71
CA ALA A 263 -17.14 26.49 43.19
C ALA A 263 -18.61 26.91 42.89
N ALA A 264 -19.14 26.52 41.72
CA ALA A 264 -20.55 26.25 41.33
C ALA A 264 -21.02 26.82 39.96
N GLU A 265 -21.88 26.03 39.31
CA GLU A 265 -22.24 25.97 37.88
C GLU A 265 -23.56 26.69 37.45
N SER A 266 -23.92 26.49 36.17
CA SER A 266 -25.28 26.58 35.55
C SER A 266 -25.71 27.97 35.01
N LYS A 267 -26.64 28.12 34.04
CA LYS A 267 -27.61 27.18 33.42
C LYS A 267 -28.12 27.61 32.00
N VAL A 268 -28.46 26.60 31.20
CA VAL A 268 -29.36 26.44 30.00
C VAL A 268 -30.35 27.55 29.58
N GLU A 269 -30.52 27.77 28.25
CA GLU A 269 -31.77 27.82 27.42
C GLU A 269 -31.47 28.45 26.03
N SER A 270 -32.38 28.56 25.07
CA SER A 270 -32.99 27.61 24.10
C SER A 270 -33.89 28.46 23.16
N GLU A 271 -33.95 28.24 21.84
CA GLU A 271 -35.17 28.43 21.01
C GLU A 271 -34.99 28.01 19.53
N ALA A 272 -36.10 27.93 18.78
CA ALA A 272 -36.19 27.30 17.45
C ALA A 272 -36.88 28.20 16.37
N ALA A 273 -36.86 27.76 15.10
CA ALA A 273 -37.37 28.46 13.90
C ALA A 273 -38.91 28.36 13.69
N PRO A 274 -39.50 29.14 12.75
CA PRO A 274 -39.94 28.61 11.42
C PRO A 274 -39.64 29.56 10.21
N VAL A 275 -39.43 29.17 8.93
CA VAL A 275 -40.28 28.54 7.85
C VAL A 275 -41.23 29.52 7.12
N VAL A 276 -41.58 29.22 5.84
CA VAL A 276 -42.40 29.95 4.79
C VAL A 276 -41.50 30.58 3.68
N GLU A 277 -41.66 30.38 2.34
CA GLU A 277 -42.39 29.38 1.51
C GLU A 277 -41.99 29.43 -0.01
N GLU A 278 -42.61 28.60 -0.85
CA GLU A 278 -42.66 28.55 -2.36
C GLU A 278 -44.15 28.74 -2.81
N PRO A 279 -44.60 28.81 -4.11
CA PRO A 279 -44.01 28.30 -5.38
C PRO A 279 -44.25 29.18 -6.66
N ASP A 280 -43.88 28.69 -7.87
CA ASP A 280 -44.80 28.42 -9.01
C ASP A 280 -44.12 28.04 -10.36
N THR A 281 -44.85 27.28 -11.20
CA THR A 281 -44.57 26.89 -12.61
C THR A 281 -45.92 27.03 -13.41
N PRO A 282 -46.17 26.59 -14.69
CA PRO A 282 -45.40 25.84 -15.71
C PRO A 282 -45.61 26.32 -17.19
N VAL A 283 -45.60 25.39 -18.18
CA VAL A 283 -46.05 25.47 -19.62
C VAL A 283 -45.02 26.00 -20.65
N SER A 284 -44.95 25.59 -21.94
CA SER A 284 -44.89 24.25 -22.62
C SER A 284 -44.50 24.43 -24.12
N ASP A 285 -44.40 23.32 -24.87
CA ASP A 285 -44.56 23.15 -26.35
C ASP A 285 -43.34 22.84 -27.26
N ASP A 286 -43.43 21.66 -27.88
CA ASP A 286 -43.13 21.22 -29.27
C ASP A 286 -42.18 22.03 -30.19
N ASN A 287 -41.26 21.31 -30.87
CA ASN A 287 -41.51 20.90 -32.27
C ASN A 287 -40.54 19.78 -32.77
N ALA A 288 -40.87 19.18 -33.91
CA ALA A 288 -40.16 18.06 -34.54
C ALA A 288 -39.34 18.46 -35.79
N GLU A 289 -38.65 17.45 -36.35
CA GLU A 289 -38.33 17.25 -37.77
C GLU A 289 -37.15 17.99 -38.49
N ASN A 290 -36.30 17.13 -39.11
CA ASN A 290 -35.87 17.17 -40.52
C ASN A 290 -34.65 18.03 -40.96
N LYS A 291 -33.45 17.43 -40.94
CA LYS A 291 -32.71 17.03 -42.18
C LYS A 291 -31.45 16.22 -41.92
#